data_AF-A0AAV8ZQ28-F1
#
_entry.id   AF-A0AAV8ZQ28-F1
#
_cell.length_a   1.000
_cell.length_b   1.000
_cell.length_c   1.000
_cell.angle_alpha   90.00
_cell.angle_beta   90.00
_cell.angle_gamma   90.00
#
_symmetry.space_group_name_H-M   'P 1'
#
loop_
_entity.id
_entity.type
_entity.pdbx_description
1 polymer ?
#
loop_
_entity_poly.entity_id
_entity_poly.type
_entity_poly.pdbx_seq_one_letter_code
_entity_poly.pdbx_strand_id
1 'polypeptide(L)'
;MYYFCLHHDDSIDSQTGKLEIIMMYNSTKGGVDVVIKLCATHNTAQSTRRWLKVIFYTSSVLNVAAINAFVVYVGNNSSSNIRRSQFLEELALSLLDDHLQRRSTNQHLPKLIRQRIKRTSEPT
;
A
#
# COMPACT_ATOMS: atom_id res chain seq x y z
N MET A 1 -20.11 -18.80 -19.51
CA MET A 1 -20.65 -17.75 -20.38
C MET A 1 -20.19 -16.42 -19.81
N TYR A 2 -19.27 -15.73 -20.48
CA TYR A 2 -18.78 -14.41 -20.05
C TYR A 2 -19.68 -13.36 -20.70
N TYR A 3 -20.36 -12.54 -19.90
CA TYR A 3 -21.22 -11.47 -20.40
C TYR A 3 -20.45 -10.14 -20.36
N PHE A 4 -20.31 -9.47 -21.50
CA PHE A 4 -19.68 -8.16 -21.60
C PHE A 4 -20.48 -7.27 -22.55
N CYS A 5 -21.15 -6.23 -22.02
CA CYS A 5 -22.06 -5.38 -22.80
C CYS A 5 -21.37 -4.45 -23.82
N LEU A 6 -20.05 -4.37 -23.81
CA LEU A 6 -19.26 -3.43 -24.64
C LEU A 6 -18.63 -4.10 -25.88
N HIS A 7 -18.69 -5.43 -26.01
CA HIS A 7 -18.24 -6.16 -27.20
C HIS A 7 -19.46 -6.66 -27.98
N HIS A 8 -19.64 -6.16 -29.19
CA HIS A 8 -20.72 -6.54 -30.11
C HIS A 8 -20.28 -7.53 -31.20
N ASP A 9 -19.02 -7.97 -31.18
CA ASP A 9 -18.43 -8.79 -32.22
C ASP A 9 -17.75 -10.04 -31.62
N ASP A 10 -17.88 -11.17 -32.32
CA ASP A 10 -17.33 -12.48 -31.93
C ASP A 10 -15.93 -12.69 -32.54
N SER A 11 -15.16 -11.62 -32.65
CA SER A 11 -13.82 -11.62 -33.24
C SER A 11 -12.89 -12.59 -32.50
N ILE A 12 -12.25 -13.46 -33.28
CA ILE A 12 -11.27 -14.43 -32.79
C ILE A 12 -9.89 -13.90 -33.14
N ASP A 13 -9.00 -13.83 -32.15
CA ASP A 13 -7.60 -13.50 -32.41
C ASP A 13 -6.92 -14.63 -33.18
N SER A 14 -6.35 -14.28 -34.33
CA SER A 14 -5.66 -15.22 -35.23
C SER A 14 -4.39 -15.85 -34.61
N GLN A 15 -3.79 -15.22 -33.59
CA GLN A 15 -2.55 -15.71 -32.98
C GLN A 15 -2.78 -16.72 -31.86
N THR A 16 -3.80 -16.50 -31.02
CA THR A 16 -4.09 -17.37 -29.87
C THR A 16 -5.29 -18.29 -30.06
N GLY A 17 -6.12 -18.07 -31.09
CA GLY A 17 -7.35 -18.82 -31.33
C GLY A 17 -8.40 -18.63 -30.25
N LYS A 18 -8.26 -17.57 -29.43
CA LYS A 18 -9.19 -17.23 -28.35
C LYS A 18 -10.04 -16.04 -28.79
N LEU A 19 -11.27 -16.00 -28.28
CA LEU A 19 -12.13 -14.83 -28.46
C LEU A 19 -11.47 -13.59 -27.86
N GLU A 20 -11.59 -12.46 -28.53
CA GLU A 20 -11.07 -11.17 -28.08
C GLU A 20 -11.59 -10.82 -26.67
N ILE A 21 -12.85 -11.16 -26.40
CA ILE A 21 -13.50 -11.01 -25.08
C ILE A 21 -12.71 -11.76 -23.98
N ILE A 22 -12.25 -12.98 -24.27
CA ILE A 22 -11.48 -13.79 -23.31
C ILE A 22 -10.11 -13.16 -23.08
N MET A 23 -9.48 -12.60 -24.12
CA MET A 23 -8.20 -11.93 -24.01
C MET A 23 -8.30 -10.64 -23.19
N MET A 24 -9.31 -9.80 -23.46
CA MET A 24 -9.54 -8.55 -22.74
C MET A 24 -9.97 -8.79 -21.28
N TYR A 25 -10.78 -9.82 -21.02
CA TYR A 25 -11.06 -10.24 -19.65
C TYR A 25 -9.78 -10.69 -18.92
N ASN A 26 -8.96 -11.52 -19.57
CA ASN A 26 -7.72 -12.01 -18.96
C ASN A 26 -6.68 -10.91 -18.74
N SER A 27 -6.64 -9.86 -19.58
CA SER A 27 -5.75 -8.73 -19.39
C SER A 27 -6.16 -7.82 -18.23
N THR A 28 -7.45 -7.74 -17.92
CA THR A 28 -7.99 -6.82 -16.90
C THR A 28 -8.29 -7.48 -15.55
N LYS A 29 -8.58 -8.79 -15.51
CA LYS A 29 -9.00 -9.50 -14.28
C LYS A 29 -7.94 -9.54 -13.17
N GLY A 30 -6.66 -9.32 -13.50
CA GLY A 30 -5.56 -9.45 -12.54
C GLY A 30 -5.43 -8.32 -11.53
N GLY A 31 -6.14 -7.20 -11.70
CA GLY A 31 -5.95 -6.01 -10.85
C GLY A 31 -6.21 -6.24 -9.36
N VAL A 32 -7.29 -6.95 -9.03
CA VAL A 32 -7.65 -7.24 -7.63
C VAL A 32 -6.66 -8.22 -7.00
N ASP A 33 -6.25 -9.26 -7.73
CA ASP A 33 -5.28 -10.25 -7.25
C ASP A 33 -3.92 -9.60 -6.93
N VAL A 34 -3.51 -8.61 -7.74
CA VAL A 34 -2.28 -7.84 -7.50
C VAL A 34 -2.38 -7.04 -6.19
N VAL A 35 -3.49 -6.36 -5.94
CA VAL A 35 -3.71 -5.61 -4.68
C VAL A 35 -3.73 -6.56 -3.49
N ILE A 36 -4.42 -7.70 -3.58
CA ILE A 36 -4.44 -8.72 -2.53
C ILE A 36 -3.02 -9.22 -2.23
N LYS A 37 -2.23 -9.51 -3.26
CA LYS A 37 -0.84 -9.95 -3.11
C LYS A 37 0.02 -8.86 -2.45
N LEU A 38 -0.13 -7.60 -2.85
CA LEU A 38 0.60 -6.48 -2.25
C LEU A 38 0.25 -6.29 -0.77
N CYS A 39 -1.03 -6.41 -0.40
CA CYS A 39 -1.49 -6.38 0.99
C CYS A 39 -0.91 -7.53 1.82
N ALA A 40 -0.78 -8.73 1.24
CA ALA A 40 -0.20 -9.87 1.94
C ALA A 40 1.32 -9.71 2.18
N THR A 41 2.07 -9.12 1.23
CA THR A 41 3.53 -8.98 1.32
C THR A 41 4.02 -8.02 2.40
N HIS A 42 3.26 -6.97 2.71
CA HIS A 42 3.61 -5.95 3.71
C HIS A 42 2.50 -5.82 4.75
N ASN A 43 2.04 -6.97 5.24
CA ASN A 43 0.95 -7.00 6.19
C ASN A 43 1.43 -6.59 7.59
N THR A 44 0.83 -5.55 8.16
CA THR A 44 1.04 -5.09 9.54
C THR A 44 0.16 -5.83 10.55
N ALA A 45 -0.53 -6.90 10.11
CA ALA A 45 -1.42 -7.69 10.94
C ALA A 45 -0.73 -8.30 12.17
N GLN A 46 -1.16 -7.86 13.35
CA GLN A 46 -0.88 -8.52 14.62
C GLN A 46 -2.03 -9.47 15.02
N SER A 47 -1.70 -10.66 15.51
CA SER A 47 -2.69 -11.60 16.06
C SER A 47 -3.45 -10.94 17.22
N THR A 48 -4.77 -10.86 17.08
CA THR A 48 -5.65 -10.22 18.07
C THR A 48 -6.98 -10.94 18.15
N ARG A 49 -7.56 -11.00 19.35
CA ARG A 49 -8.87 -11.61 19.60
C ARG A 49 -10.05 -10.63 19.43
N ARG A 50 -9.78 -9.41 18.98
CA ARG A 50 -10.78 -8.33 18.86
C ARG A 50 -11.02 -7.97 17.40
N TRP A 51 -12.16 -8.37 16.85
CA TRP A 51 -12.55 -8.13 15.46
C TRP A 51 -12.44 -6.67 15.00
N LEU A 52 -12.84 -5.71 15.84
CA LEU A 52 -12.69 -4.29 15.50
C LEU A 52 -11.22 -3.89 15.33
N LYS A 53 -10.31 -4.38 16.18
CA LYS A 53 -8.88 -4.15 15.99
C LYS A 53 -8.38 -4.84 14.72
N VAL A 54 -8.98 -5.96 14.33
CA VAL A 54 -8.66 -6.61 13.06
C VAL A 54 -9.02 -5.71 11.88
N ILE A 55 -10.15 -5.01 11.94
CA ILE A 55 -10.66 -4.12 10.89
C ILE A 55 -10.02 -2.72 10.90
N PHE A 56 -9.45 -2.27 12.02
CA PHE A 56 -8.77 -0.97 12.11
C PHE A 56 -7.24 -1.04 12.05
N TYR A 57 -6.60 -1.91 12.83
CA TYR A 57 -5.14 -1.95 13.00
C TYR A 57 -4.48 -3.11 12.27
N THR A 58 -5.12 -4.28 12.26
CA THR A 58 -4.64 -5.49 11.57
C THR A 58 -5.14 -5.54 10.11
N SER A 59 -5.82 -4.48 9.66
CA SER A 59 -6.74 -4.52 8.54
C SER A 59 -6.10 -4.17 7.22
N SER A 60 -6.66 -4.78 6.18
CA SER A 60 -6.47 -4.41 4.78
C SER A 60 -6.58 -2.91 4.51
N VAL A 61 -7.33 -2.15 5.31
CA VAL A 61 -7.55 -0.70 5.08
C VAL A 61 -6.25 0.11 5.10
N LEU A 62 -5.36 -0.11 6.08
CA LEU A 62 -4.07 0.61 6.12
C LEU A 62 -3.18 0.21 4.94
N ASN A 63 -3.16 -1.09 4.60
CA ASN A 63 -2.39 -1.59 3.46
C ASN A 63 -2.91 -1.02 2.14
N VAL A 64 -4.24 -0.99 1.94
CA VAL A 64 -4.89 -0.41 0.76
C VAL A 64 -4.67 1.09 0.69
N ALA A 65 -4.79 1.81 1.82
CA ALA A 65 -4.51 3.24 1.87
C ALA A 65 -3.05 3.55 1.49
N ALA A 66 -2.10 2.76 1.99
CA ALA A 66 -0.69 2.93 1.66
C ALA A 66 -0.36 2.59 0.20
N ILE A 67 -1.01 1.56 -0.38
CA ILE A 67 -0.92 1.26 -1.81
C ILE A 67 -1.47 2.42 -2.65
N ASN A 68 -2.63 2.95 -2.28
CA ASN A 68 -3.25 4.08 -2.99
C ASN A 68 -2.38 5.34 -2.89
N ALA A 69 -1.83 5.63 -1.71
CA ALA A 69 -0.91 6.74 -1.51
C ALA A 69 0.36 6.61 -2.38
N PHE A 70 0.91 5.39 -2.49
CA PHE A 70 2.05 5.12 -3.36
C PHE A 70 1.72 5.33 -4.84
N VAL A 71 0.55 4.86 -5.31
CA VAL A 71 0.08 5.09 -6.69
C VAL A 71 -0.03 6.58 -7.01
N VAL A 72 -0.62 7.36 -6.09
CA VAL A 72 -0.71 8.82 -6.24
C VAL A 72 0.67 9.47 -6.24
N TYR A 73 1.57 9.04 -5.35
CA TYR A 73 2.93 9.56 -5.27
C TYR A 73 3.70 9.32 -6.59
N VAL A 74 3.68 8.09 -7.11
CA VAL A 74 4.35 7.74 -8.36
C VAL A 74 3.72 8.46 -9.54
N GLY A 75 2.39 8.59 -9.58
CA GLY A 75 1.68 9.33 -10.62
C GLY A 75 2.05 10.82 -10.67
N ASN A 76 2.35 11.42 -9.52
CA ASN A 76 2.79 12.82 -9.42
C ASN A 76 4.32 12.99 -9.56
N ASN A 77 5.08 11.91 -9.39
CA ASN A 77 6.56 11.92 -9.40
C ASN A 77 7.08 10.84 -10.36
N SER A 78 6.68 10.90 -11.63
CA SER A 78 6.96 9.86 -12.63
C SER A 78 8.45 9.62 -12.90
N SER A 79 9.33 10.56 -12.52
CA SER A 79 10.79 10.42 -12.60
C SER A 79 11.42 9.79 -11.36
N SER A 80 10.67 9.63 -10.26
CA SER A 80 11.16 9.01 -9.04
C SER A 80 11.22 7.49 -9.17
N ASN A 81 12.40 6.91 -8.96
CA ASN A 81 12.59 5.46 -8.88
C ASN A 81 12.69 5.04 -7.41
N ILE A 82 11.67 5.39 -6.62
CA ILE A 82 11.62 5.01 -5.21
C ILE A 82 11.03 3.59 -5.10
N ARG A 83 11.67 2.74 -4.29
CA ARG A 83 11.09 1.43 -3.98
C ARG A 83 9.91 1.63 -3.04
N ARG A 84 8.83 0.87 -3.23
CA ARG A 84 7.65 0.89 -2.33
C ARG A 84 8.03 0.74 -0.85
N SER A 85 9.03 -0.08 -0.53
CA SER A 85 9.49 -0.26 0.86
C SER A 85 10.07 1.03 1.46
N GLN A 86 10.84 1.79 0.68
CA GLN A 86 11.42 3.06 1.09
C GLN A 86 10.32 4.12 1.28
N PHE A 87 9.37 4.19 0.33
CA PHE A 87 8.20 5.05 0.47
C PHE A 87 7.41 4.76 1.76
N LEU A 88 7.19 3.48 2.09
CA LEU A 88 6.48 3.11 3.32
C LEU A 88 7.26 3.46 4.59
N GLU A 89 8.59 3.37 4.55
CA GLU A 89 9.46 3.78 5.65
C GLU A 89 9.39 5.30 5.88
N GLU A 90 9.53 6.09 4.82
CA GLU A 90 9.40 7.55 4.88
C GLU A 90 7.99 7.98 5.33
N LEU A 91 6.95 7.31 4.83
CA LEU A 91 5.58 7.53 5.26
C LEU A 91 5.41 7.22 6.75
N ALA A 92 5.97 6.13 7.25
CA ALA A 92 5.89 5.78 8.65
C ALA A 92 6.64 6.80 9.54
N LEU A 93 7.83 7.23 9.14
CA LEU A 93 8.63 8.21 9.87
C LEU A 93 7.94 9.58 9.91
N SER A 94 7.40 10.05 8.78
CA SER A 94 6.67 11.32 8.71
C SER A 94 5.40 11.33 9.56
N LEU A 95 4.65 10.22 9.62
CA LEU A 95 3.49 10.09 10.52
C LEU A 95 3.88 10.07 12.00
N LEU A 96 5.10 9.64 12.33
CA LEU A 96 5.59 9.55 13.70
C LEU A 96 6.20 10.87 14.21
N ASP A 97 6.76 11.70 13.32
CA ASP A 97 7.58 12.87 13.69
C ASP A 97 6.87 13.78 14.71
N ASP A 98 5.67 14.22 14.38
CA ASP A 98 4.79 15.03 15.23
C ASP A 98 4.61 14.47 16.65
N HIS A 99 4.43 13.15 16.75
CA HIS A 99 4.27 12.47 18.02
C HIS A 99 5.59 12.35 18.79
N LEU A 100 6.67 12.06 18.07
CA LEU A 100 8.02 11.97 18.61
C LEU A 100 8.49 13.31 19.18
N GLN A 101 8.23 14.41 18.48
CA GLN A 101 8.51 15.77 18.96
C GLN A 101 7.82 16.04 20.31
N ARG A 102 6.52 15.76 20.41
CA ARG A 102 5.76 15.90 21.66
C ARG A 102 6.28 14.98 22.78
N ARG A 103 6.71 13.76 22.48
CA ARG A 103 7.30 12.86 23.49
C ARG A 103 8.69 13.31 23.93
N SER A 104 9.45 13.98 23.07
CA SER A 104 10.82 14.41 23.37
C SER A 104 10.88 15.45 24.51
N THR A 105 9.83 16.25 24.65
CA THR A 105 9.69 17.29 25.69
C THR A 105 9.30 16.71 27.05
N ASN A 106 8.83 15.46 27.10
CA ASN A 106 8.39 14.83 28.34
C ASN A 106 9.57 14.53 29.28
N GLN A 107 9.62 15.23 30.41
CA GLN A 107 10.69 15.11 31.40
C GLN A 107 10.71 13.77 32.15
N HIS A 108 9.61 13.03 32.16
CA HIS A 108 9.52 11.70 32.80
C HIS A 108 9.98 10.57 31.89
N LEU A 109 10.24 10.83 30.60
CA LEU A 109 10.76 9.82 29.69
C LEU A 109 12.24 9.53 29.98
N PRO A 110 12.69 8.26 29.94
CA PRO A 110 14.09 7.92 30.11
C PRO A 110 15.01 8.72 29.17
N LYS A 111 16.13 9.22 29.71
CA LYS A 111 17.08 10.10 28.98
C LYS A 111 17.52 9.50 27.65
N LEU A 112 17.79 8.18 27.62
CA LEU A 112 18.20 7.45 26.42
C LEU A 112 17.15 7.54 25.30
N ILE A 113 15.86 7.41 25.64
CA ILE A 113 14.78 7.45 24.66
C ILE A 113 14.65 8.87 24.10
N ARG A 114 14.70 9.91 24.95
CA ARG A 114 14.69 11.31 24.49
C ARG A 114 15.85 11.63 23.55
N GLN A 115 17.05 11.16 23.88
CA GLN A 115 18.23 11.37 23.04
C GLN A 115 18.09 10.68 21.69
N ARG A 116 17.56 9.46 21.65
CA ARG A 116 17.27 8.75 20.39
C ARG A 116 16.26 9.49 19.54
N ILE A 117 15.16 9.95 20.15
CA ILE A 117 14.12 10.71 19.45
C ILE A 117 14.71 11.97 18.80
N LYS A 118 15.51 12.74 19.53
CA LYS A 118 16.17 13.95 19.00
C LYS A 118 17.09 13.66 17.81
N ARG A 119 17.82 12.55 17.84
CA ARG A 119 18.69 12.14 16.72
C ARG A 119 17.89 11.75 15.48
N THR A 120 16.70 11.16 15.65
CA THR A 120 15.85 10.76 14.52
C THR A 120 15.12 11.95 13.89
N SER A 121 14.92 13.04 14.64
CA SER A 121 14.31 14.28 14.12
C SER A 121 15.29 15.24 13.44
N GLU A 122 16.59 15.02 13.55
CA GLU A 122 17.60 15.80 12.83
C GLU A 122 17.79 15.15 11.45
N PRO A 123 17.47 15.85 10.34
CA PRO A 123 17.68 15.30 9.01
C PRO A 123 19.18 15.16 8.75
N THR A 124 19.60 13.96 8.30
CA THR A 124 20.92 13.75 7.69
C THR A 124 21.00 14.39 6.32
#